data_AF-A0A8C2NTZ7-F1
#
_entry.id   AF-A0A8C2NTZ7-F1
#
_cell.length_a   1.000
_cell.length_b   1.000
_cell.length_c   1.000
_cell.angle_alpha   90.00
_cell.angle_beta   90.00
_cell.angle_gamma   90.00
#
_symmetry.space_group_name_H-M   'P 1'
#
loop_
_entity.id
_entity.type
_entity.pdbx_description
1 polymer ?
#
loop_
_entity_poly.entity_id
_entity_poly.type
_entity_poly.pdbx_seq_one_letter_code
_entity_poly.pdbx_strand_id
1 'polypeptide(L)'
;MEEAGQDPLDDVQEVMEIPKLEVTKQTLDFLNSDLEKDLQRMDEANQVLLKKIQEKEETIQSLERDITLSVRQAREREELNHFISKKEEALRDLELETAKLFTIWGMVFQISRKCKNVGLDKEALKQMLAELKVKLQKSTESCASQEKELVKIESDYQSVYQLCEDQAHYIKKYQEILRQMEKEKEMMLLEKERWTSLKQTIPSRPDPEIWAASPLSSVFDDYKKCKAQNNSVQIVKPGSTLVETIQSNMEKTIIKKQKRIFWYRHFRYFISMVMIFFRLLGYVLFYLQYINPDLLVDALPVVMSRETLKRLREALFPFLTLEVEEVLPH
;
A
#
# COMPACT_ATOMS: atom_id res chain seq x y z
N MET A 1 53.24 -96.74 -2.05
CA MET A 1 54.12 -95.58 -2.24
C MET A 1 53.80 -95.09 -3.63
N GLU A 2 52.80 -94.20 -3.72
CA GLU A 2 52.31 -93.65 -4.98
C GLU A 2 53.03 -92.31 -5.13
N GLU A 3 54.00 -92.28 -6.04
CA GLU A 3 54.82 -91.13 -6.35
C GLU A 3 53.97 -90.21 -7.22
N ALA A 4 53.36 -89.20 -6.59
CA ALA A 4 52.64 -88.15 -7.30
C ALA A 4 53.68 -87.25 -7.99
N GLY A 5 53.94 -87.53 -9.27
CA GLY A 5 54.69 -86.64 -10.14
C GLY A 5 53.94 -85.32 -10.28
N GLN A 6 54.54 -84.23 -9.80
CA GLN A 6 54.14 -82.88 -10.16
C GLN A 6 54.66 -82.60 -11.58
N ASP A 7 53.73 -82.35 -12.50
CA ASP A 7 53.99 -82.11 -13.92
C ASP A 7 54.66 -80.74 -14.11
N PRO A 8 55.87 -80.63 -14.69
CA PRO A 8 56.58 -79.37 -14.89
C PRO A 8 55.87 -78.36 -15.83
N LEU A 9 54.81 -78.79 -16.51
CA LEU A 9 54.01 -77.96 -17.42
C LEU A 9 53.01 -77.05 -16.71
N ASP A 10 52.56 -77.42 -15.51
CA ASP A 10 51.56 -76.66 -14.74
C ASP A 10 52.18 -75.34 -14.22
N ASP A 11 53.43 -75.39 -13.73
CA ASP A 11 54.21 -74.23 -13.28
C ASP A 11 54.46 -73.19 -14.42
N VAL A 12 54.70 -73.66 -15.65
CA VAL A 12 54.97 -72.77 -16.81
C VAL A 12 53.68 -72.10 -17.31
N GLN A 13 52.55 -72.80 -17.23
CA GLN A 13 51.25 -72.25 -17.56
C GLN A 13 50.83 -71.19 -16.53
N GLU A 14 51.04 -71.45 -15.24
CA GLU A 14 50.80 -70.50 -14.15
C GLU A 14 51.64 -69.21 -14.31
N VAL A 15 52.91 -69.33 -14.70
CA VAL A 15 53.83 -68.19 -14.94
C VAL A 15 53.40 -67.29 -16.11
N MET A 16 52.72 -67.81 -17.14
CA MET A 16 52.18 -66.99 -18.24
C MET A 16 50.76 -66.46 -17.99
N GLU A 17 49.98 -67.12 -17.12
CA GLU A 17 48.64 -66.69 -16.76
C GLU A 17 48.64 -65.53 -15.76
N ILE A 18 49.60 -65.51 -14.81
CA ILE A 18 49.74 -64.43 -13.82
C ILE A 18 49.92 -63.03 -14.49
N PRO A 19 50.80 -62.83 -15.48
CA PRO A 19 50.94 -61.54 -16.17
C PRO A 19 49.69 -61.13 -16.96
N LYS A 20 48.99 -62.09 -17.58
CA LYS A 20 47.72 -61.81 -18.28
C LYS A 20 46.65 -61.36 -17.31
N LEU A 21 46.52 -62.05 -16.16
CA LEU A 21 45.62 -61.67 -15.09
C LEU A 21 45.96 -60.28 -14.53
N GLU A 22 47.25 -59.95 -14.38
CA GLU A 22 47.69 -58.63 -13.91
C GLU A 22 47.31 -57.52 -14.91
N VAL A 23 47.49 -57.73 -16.21
CA VAL A 23 47.03 -56.78 -17.25
C VAL A 23 45.51 -56.64 -17.23
N THR A 24 44.78 -57.74 -17.04
CA THR A 24 43.32 -57.74 -16.97
C THR A 24 42.83 -56.97 -15.74
N LYS A 25 43.50 -57.16 -14.59
CA LYS A 25 43.24 -56.42 -13.35
C LYS A 25 43.47 -54.92 -13.51
N GLN A 26 44.60 -54.51 -14.09
CA GLN A 26 44.87 -53.10 -14.36
C GLN A 26 43.84 -52.47 -15.30
N THR A 27 43.38 -53.22 -16.30
CA THR A 27 42.31 -52.79 -17.21
C THR A 27 40.99 -52.60 -16.45
N LEU A 28 40.68 -53.52 -15.54
CA LEU A 28 39.47 -53.48 -14.71
C LEU A 28 39.53 -52.34 -13.69
N ASP A 29 40.68 -52.07 -13.09
CA ASP A 29 40.91 -50.94 -12.19
C ASP A 29 40.75 -49.59 -12.92
N PHE A 30 41.25 -49.50 -14.17
CA PHE A 30 41.04 -48.32 -15.01
C PHE A 30 39.56 -48.09 -15.34
N LEU A 31 38.83 -49.13 -15.78
CA LEU A 31 37.40 -49.08 -16.06
C LEU A 31 36.58 -48.70 -14.82
N ASN A 32 36.92 -49.24 -13.66
CA ASN A 32 36.28 -48.89 -12.40
C ASN A 32 36.49 -47.42 -12.03
N SER A 33 37.72 -46.90 -12.21
CA SER A 33 38.00 -45.48 -11.98
C SER A 33 37.24 -44.56 -12.94
N ASP A 34 37.08 -44.97 -14.20
CA ASP A 34 36.32 -44.19 -15.18
C ASP A 34 34.82 -44.18 -14.85
N LEU A 35 34.27 -45.33 -14.47
CA LEU A 35 32.88 -45.45 -14.00
C LEU A 35 32.63 -44.60 -12.74
N GLU A 36 33.54 -44.60 -11.78
CA GLU A 36 33.43 -43.78 -10.56
C GLU A 36 33.40 -42.28 -10.89
N LYS A 37 34.23 -41.84 -11.85
CA LYS A 37 34.20 -40.44 -12.33
C LYS A 37 32.90 -40.09 -13.02
N ASP A 38 32.35 -40.98 -13.83
CA ASP A 38 31.08 -40.73 -14.52
C ASP A 38 29.89 -40.72 -13.56
N LEU A 39 29.88 -41.59 -12.54
CA LEU A 39 28.91 -41.54 -11.46
C LEU A 39 29.00 -40.20 -10.71
N GLN A 40 30.22 -39.75 -10.39
CA GLN A 40 30.42 -38.46 -9.71
C GLN A 40 29.94 -37.29 -10.59
N ARG A 41 30.25 -37.27 -11.89
CA ARG A 41 29.77 -36.24 -12.81
C ARG A 41 28.24 -36.21 -12.88
N MET A 42 27.62 -37.39 -12.91
CA MET A 42 26.16 -37.52 -12.93
C MET A 42 25.54 -36.99 -11.63
N ASP A 43 26.14 -37.30 -10.48
CA ASP A 43 25.70 -36.79 -9.18
C ASP A 43 25.83 -35.26 -9.09
N GLU A 44 26.94 -34.69 -9.58
CA GLU A 44 27.14 -33.23 -9.65
C GLU A 44 26.09 -32.58 -10.56
N ALA A 45 25.82 -33.16 -11.73
CA ALA A 45 24.79 -32.66 -12.64
C ALA A 45 23.37 -32.72 -12.03
N ASN A 46 23.05 -33.81 -11.33
CA ASN A 46 21.78 -33.97 -10.63
C ASN A 46 21.61 -32.96 -9.50
N GLN A 47 22.67 -32.67 -8.74
CA GLN A 47 22.63 -31.62 -7.71
C GLN A 47 22.38 -30.24 -8.31
N VAL A 48 23.00 -29.92 -9.45
CA VAL A 48 22.75 -28.65 -10.16
C VAL A 48 21.30 -28.57 -10.66
N LEU A 49 20.75 -29.66 -11.19
CA LEU A 49 19.35 -29.71 -11.62
C LEU A 49 18.40 -29.54 -10.44
N LEU A 50 18.67 -30.18 -9.29
CA LEU A 50 17.86 -30.04 -8.09
C LEU A 50 17.82 -28.58 -7.60
N LYS A 51 18.96 -27.87 -7.60
CA LYS A 51 19.00 -26.45 -7.27
C LYS A 51 18.16 -25.61 -8.23
N LYS A 52 18.26 -25.85 -9.54
CA LYS A 52 17.44 -25.15 -10.55
C LYS A 52 15.95 -25.44 -10.38
N ILE A 53 15.58 -26.68 -10.05
CA ILE A 53 14.19 -27.05 -9.77
C ILE A 53 13.68 -26.27 -8.56
N GLN A 54 14.44 -26.24 -7.46
CA GLN A 54 14.06 -25.51 -6.26
C GLN A 54 13.91 -24.00 -6.53
N GLU A 55 14.87 -23.38 -7.24
CA GLU A 55 14.76 -21.96 -7.65
C GLU A 55 13.48 -21.71 -8.47
N LYS A 56 13.15 -22.61 -9.42
CA LYS A 56 11.92 -22.50 -10.21
C LYS A 56 10.68 -22.67 -9.34
N GLU A 57 10.67 -23.60 -8.41
CA GLU A 57 9.58 -23.81 -7.44
C GLU A 57 9.30 -22.53 -6.63
N GLU A 58 10.36 -21.87 -6.13
CA GLU A 58 10.26 -20.61 -5.40
C GLU A 58 9.68 -19.48 -6.27
N THR A 59 10.09 -19.39 -7.53
CA THR A 59 9.52 -18.40 -8.47
C THR A 59 8.05 -18.68 -8.78
N ILE A 60 7.66 -19.94 -8.95
CA ILE A 60 6.27 -20.32 -9.18
C ILE A 60 5.41 -19.94 -7.97
N GLN A 61 5.86 -20.29 -6.76
CA GLN A 61 5.14 -19.92 -5.53
C GLN A 61 4.99 -18.40 -5.37
N SER A 62 6.01 -17.62 -5.77
CA SER A 62 5.91 -16.16 -5.78
C SER A 62 4.81 -15.68 -6.73
N LEU A 63 4.80 -16.21 -7.96
CA LEU A 63 3.79 -15.85 -8.97
C LEU A 63 2.38 -16.29 -8.56
N GLU A 64 2.22 -17.44 -7.92
CA GLU A 64 0.93 -17.91 -7.40
C GLU A 64 0.36 -16.99 -6.32
N ARG A 65 1.21 -16.47 -5.42
CA ARG A 65 0.81 -15.46 -4.43
C ARG A 65 0.37 -14.16 -5.12
N ASP A 66 1.11 -13.70 -6.12
CA ASP A 66 0.78 -12.49 -6.87
C ASP A 66 -0.54 -12.64 -7.66
N ILE A 67 -0.78 -13.78 -8.29
CA ILE A 67 -2.06 -14.09 -8.96
C ILE A 67 -3.21 -14.07 -7.95
N THR A 68 -3.04 -14.69 -6.79
CA THR A 68 -4.06 -14.72 -5.73
C THR A 68 -4.42 -13.31 -5.25
N LEU A 69 -3.42 -12.44 -5.08
CA LEU A 69 -3.63 -11.04 -4.74
C LEU A 69 -4.34 -10.27 -5.86
N SER A 70 -3.94 -10.49 -7.11
CA SER A 70 -4.54 -9.83 -8.27
C SER A 70 -6.01 -10.20 -8.46
N VAL A 71 -6.36 -11.48 -8.31
CA VAL A 71 -7.74 -11.97 -8.36
C VAL A 71 -8.60 -11.31 -7.28
N ARG A 72 -8.09 -11.18 -6.05
CA ARG A 72 -8.79 -10.48 -4.98
C ARG A 72 -9.04 -9.01 -5.32
N GLN A 73 -8.04 -8.31 -5.85
CA GLN A 73 -8.18 -6.90 -6.26
C GLN A 73 -9.16 -6.73 -7.42
N ALA A 74 -9.20 -7.67 -8.37
CA ALA A 74 -10.16 -7.65 -9.45
C ALA A 74 -11.60 -7.74 -8.94
N ARG A 75 -11.86 -8.61 -7.95
CA ARG A 75 -13.17 -8.73 -7.29
C ARG A 75 -13.56 -7.45 -6.55
N GLU A 76 -12.65 -6.85 -5.79
CA GLU A 76 -12.89 -5.56 -5.11
C GLU A 76 -13.21 -4.43 -6.11
N ARG A 77 -12.54 -4.42 -7.27
CA ARG A 77 -12.82 -3.47 -8.35
C ARG A 77 -14.20 -3.68 -8.95
N GLU A 78 -14.65 -4.92 -9.11
CA GLU A 78 -15.96 -5.25 -9.65
C GLU A 78 -17.10 -4.83 -8.71
N GLU A 79 -16.94 -5.04 -7.40
CA GLU A 79 -17.87 -4.54 -6.38
C GLU A 79 -17.97 -3.01 -6.41
N LEU A 80 -16.84 -2.31 -6.56
CA LEU A 80 -16.81 -0.86 -6.71
C LEU A 80 -17.52 -0.40 -7.99
N ASN A 81 -17.29 -1.09 -9.11
CA ASN A 81 -17.95 -0.78 -10.38
C ASN A 81 -19.47 -0.92 -10.29
N HIS A 82 -19.96 -1.97 -9.62
CA HIS A 82 -21.40 -2.13 -9.36
C HIS A 82 -21.96 -0.97 -8.53
N PHE A 83 -21.26 -0.53 -7.49
CA PHE A 83 -21.66 0.63 -6.69
C PHE A 83 -21.68 1.93 -7.50
N ILE A 84 -20.66 2.15 -8.35
CA ILE A 84 -20.59 3.32 -9.26
C ILE A 84 -21.80 3.32 -10.20
N SER A 85 -22.11 2.20 -10.84
CA SER A 85 -23.27 2.09 -11.74
C SER A 85 -24.57 2.45 -11.04
N LYS A 86 -24.77 1.96 -9.81
CA LYS A 86 -25.96 2.31 -9.01
C LYS A 86 -26.04 3.79 -8.65
N LYS A 87 -24.89 4.42 -8.36
CA LYS A 87 -24.82 5.86 -8.07
C LYS A 87 -25.06 6.71 -9.32
N GLU A 88 -24.56 6.27 -10.47
CA GLU A 88 -24.78 6.93 -11.76
C GLU A 88 -26.26 6.91 -12.16
N GLU A 89 -26.95 5.79 -11.94
CA GLU A 89 -28.39 5.68 -12.16
C GLU A 89 -29.18 6.66 -11.27
N ALA A 90 -28.89 6.71 -9.97
CA ALA A 90 -29.52 7.66 -9.06
C ALA A 90 -29.25 9.13 -9.43
N LEU A 91 -28.08 9.41 -10.03
CA LEU A 91 -27.74 10.74 -10.52
C LEU A 91 -28.54 11.11 -11.78
N ARG A 92 -28.75 10.17 -12.70
CA ARG A 92 -29.63 10.35 -13.87
C ARG A 92 -31.07 10.63 -13.45
N ASP A 93 -31.58 9.94 -12.44
CA ASP A 93 -32.93 10.20 -11.90
C ASP A 93 -33.05 11.62 -11.31
N LEU A 94 -32.03 12.07 -10.56
CA LEU A 94 -31.96 13.44 -10.04
C LEU A 94 -31.85 14.49 -11.15
N GLU A 95 -31.07 14.23 -12.22
CA GLU A 95 -31.03 15.08 -13.41
C GLU A 95 -32.41 15.19 -14.08
N LEU A 96 -33.17 14.09 -14.15
CA LEU A 96 -34.52 14.11 -14.69
C LEU A 96 -35.47 14.95 -13.81
N GLU A 97 -35.42 14.77 -12.49
CA GLU A 97 -36.25 15.56 -11.56
C GLU A 97 -35.88 17.04 -11.59
N THR A 98 -34.60 17.39 -11.68
CA THR A 98 -34.17 18.78 -11.82
C THR A 98 -34.63 19.38 -13.16
N ALA A 99 -34.63 18.63 -14.26
CA ALA A 99 -35.19 19.08 -15.54
C ALA A 99 -36.72 19.30 -15.47
N LYS A 100 -37.45 18.45 -14.74
CA LYS A 100 -38.89 18.65 -14.45
C LYS A 100 -39.14 19.91 -13.63
N LEU A 101 -38.35 20.14 -12.58
CA LEU A 101 -38.45 21.36 -11.78
C LEU A 101 -38.13 22.61 -12.61
N PHE A 102 -37.14 22.54 -13.51
CA PHE A 102 -36.79 23.65 -14.40
C PHE A 102 -37.93 23.99 -15.37
N THR A 103 -38.62 22.99 -15.93
CA THR A 103 -39.79 23.20 -16.79
C THR A 103 -40.96 23.82 -16.02
N ILE A 104 -41.24 23.34 -14.80
CA ILE A 104 -42.26 23.94 -13.91
C ILE A 104 -41.89 25.40 -13.58
N TRP A 105 -40.63 25.67 -13.28
CA TRP A 105 -40.15 27.03 -13.00
C TRP A 105 -40.33 27.96 -14.20
N GLY A 106 -40.03 27.49 -15.41
CA GLY A 106 -40.30 28.23 -16.65
C GLY A 106 -41.78 28.55 -16.86
N MET A 107 -42.68 27.61 -16.55
CA MET A 107 -44.13 27.84 -16.57
C MET A 107 -44.56 28.89 -15.53
N VAL A 108 -44.06 28.80 -14.29
CA VAL A 108 -44.33 29.77 -13.21
C VAL A 108 -43.81 31.17 -13.59
N PHE A 109 -42.63 31.27 -14.21
CA PHE A 109 -42.08 32.54 -14.68
C PHE A 109 -42.94 33.15 -15.80
N GLN A 110 -43.43 32.34 -16.73
CA GLN A 110 -44.38 32.80 -17.76
C GLN A 110 -45.71 33.27 -17.16
N ILE A 111 -46.24 32.56 -16.15
CA ILE A 111 -47.46 32.97 -15.45
C ILE A 111 -47.22 34.28 -14.69
N SER A 112 -46.09 34.42 -13.99
CA SER A 112 -45.70 35.66 -13.31
C SER A 112 -45.62 36.86 -14.26
N ARG A 113 -45.09 36.64 -15.49
CA ARG A 113 -45.07 37.65 -16.55
C ARG A 113 -46.47 37.97 -17.09
N LYS A 114 -47.34 36.97 -17.28
CA LYS A 114 -48.73 37.16 -17.76
C LYS A 114 -49.65 37.79 -16.72
N CYS A 115 -49.45 37.52 -15.43
CA CYS A 115 -50.21 38.12 -14.33
C CYS A 115 -49.98 39.63 -14.15
N LYS A 116 -48.97 40.23 -14.80
CA LYS A 116 -48.82 41.69 -14.85
C LYS A 116 -49.87 42.39 -15.72
N ASN A 117 -50.57 41.66 -16.61
CA ASN A 117 -51.43 42.27 -17.63
C ASN A 117 -52.90 41.79 -17.61
N VAL A 118 -53.35 41.00 -16.63
CA VAL A 118 -54.75 40.57 -16.55
C VAL A 118 -55.20 40.62 -15.10
N GLY A 119 -56.27 41.38 -14.86
CA GLY A 119 -56.95 41.44 -13.57
C GLY A 119 -57.46 40.06 -13.18
N LEU A 120 -56.67 39.36 -12.37
CA LEU A 120 -57.05 38.10 -11.73
C LEU A 120 -57.79 38.41 -10.43
N ASP A 121 -58.86 37.65 -10.22
CA ASP A 121 -59.71 37.71 -9.04
C ASP A 121 -58.87 37.67 -7.75
N LYS A 122 -59.08 38.69 -6.91
CA LYS A 122 -58.26 39.01 -5.73
C LYS A 122 -58.30 37.90 -4.69
N GLU A 123 -59.39 37.15 -4.65
CA GLU A 123 -59.62 36.05 -3.73
C GLU A 123 -58.81 34.79 -4.13
N ALA A 124 -58.70 34.47 -5.43
CA ALA A 124 -57.88 33.36 -5.91
C ALA A 124 -56.37 33.57 -5.64
N LEU A 125 -55.90 34.83 -5.74
CA LEU A 125 -54.52 35.19 -5.39
C LEU A 125 -54.24 35.06 -3.88
N LYS A 126 -55.19 35.45 -3.02
CA LYS A 126 -55.06 35.25 -1.56
C LYS A 126 -54.97 33.77 -1.18
N GLN A 127 -55.76 32.91 -1.84
CA GLN A 127 -55.76 31.48 -1.57
C GLN A 127 -54.44 30.81 -1.99
N MET A 128 -53.93 31.12 -3.19
CA MET A 128 -52.61 30.64 -3.63
C MET A 128 -51.48 31.16 -2.73
N LEU A 129 -51.55 32.41 -2.28
CA LEU A 129 -50.55 32.98 -1.37
C LEU A 129 -50.55 32.28 -0.01
N ALA A 130 -51.73 31.93 0.53
CA ALA A 130 -51.84 31.16 1.76
C ALA A 130 -51.26 29.74 1.61
N GLU A 131 -51.55 29.05 0.49
CA GLU A 131 -51.03 27.71 0.23
C GLU A 131 -49.51 27.70 0.07
N LEU A 132 -48.96 28.68 -0.67
CA LEU A 132 -47.51 28.84 -0.81
C LEU A 132 -46.83 29.16 0.52
N LYS A 133 -47.46 29.97 1.38
CA LYS A 133 -46.92 30.28 2.71
C LYS A 133 -46.85 29.04 3.61
N VAL A 134 -47.86 28.17 3.55
CA VAL A 134 -47.86 26.89 4.29
C VAL A 134 -46.80 25.92 3.73
N LYS A 135 -46.68 25.80 2.40
CA LYS A 135 -45.64 24.96 1.77
C LYS A 135 -44.23 25.46 2.10
N LEU A 136 -44.03 26.78 2.09
CA LEU A 136 -42.77 27.40 2.48
C LEU A 136 -42.45 27.04 3.93
N GLN A 137 -43.38 27.28 4.87
CA GLN A 137 -43.19 26.97 6.28
C GLN A 137 -42.85 25.49 6.53
N LYS A 138 -43.57 24.57 5.89
CA LYS A 138 -43.29 23.13 5.95
C LYS A 138 -41.89 22.79 5.45
N SER A 139 -41.43 23.45 4.39
CA SER A 139 -40.07 23.28 3.85
C SER A 139 -39.01 23.84 4.80
N THR A 140 -39.26 24.97 5.46
CA THR A 140 -38.32 25.57 6.44
C THR A 140 -38.14 24.67 7.66
N GLU A 141 -39.23 24.09 8.17
CA GLU A 141 -39.19 23.15 9.30
C GLU A 141 -38.43 21.85 8.95
N SER A 142 -38.64 21.33 7.74
CA SER A 142 -37.87 20.18 7.24
C SER A 142 -36.38 20.50 7.09
N CYS A 143 -36.05 21.69 6.58
CA CYS A 143 -34.67 22.15 6.44
C CYS A 143 -33.97 22.26 7.81
N ALA A 144 -34.64 22.85 8.80
CA ALA A 144 -34.12 22.97 10.16
C ALA A 144 -33.92 21.59 10.84
N SER A 145 -34.77 20.61 10.54
CA SER A 145 -34.58 19.23 11.01
C SER A 145 -33.34 18.58 10.37
N GLN A 146 -33.13 18.79 9.07
CA GLN A 146 -31.98 18.23 8.34
C GLN A 146 -30.66 18.87 8.77
N GLU A 147 -30.66 20.17 9.06
CA GLU A 147 -29.49 20.90 9.55
C GLU A 147 -29.00 20.35 10.90
N LYS A 148 -29.91 19.98 11.81
CA LYS A 148 -29.55 19.35 13.09
C LYS A 148 -28.88 17.99 12.92
N GLU A 149 -29.37 17.16 11.99
CA GLU A 149 -28.74 15.87 11.69
C GLU A 149 -27.35 16.05 11.08
N LEU A 150 -27.15 17.06 10.22
CA LEU A 150 -25.83 17.39 9.68
C LEU A 150 -24.84 17.81 10.77
N VAL A 151 -25.25 18.68 11.70
CA VAL A 151 -24.40 19.09 12.84
C VAL A 151 -24.00 17.89 13.70
N LYS A 152 -24.90 16.93 13.90
CA LYS A 152 -24.59 15.68 14.62
C LYS A 152 -23.55 14.84 13.86
N ILE A 153 -23.74 14.64 12.56
CA ILE A 153 -22.80 13.88 11.72
C ILE A 153 -21.41 14.54 11.69
N GLU A 154 -21.37 15.87 11.63
CA GLU A 154 -20.13 16.65 11.68
C GLU A 154 -19.40 16.44 13.02
N SER A 155 -20.13 16.50 14.14
CA SER A 155 -19.58 16.18 15.46
C SER A 155 -19.05 14.75 15.56
N ASP A 156 -19.80 13.77 15.06
CA ASP A 156 -19.38 12.36 15.07
C ASP A 156 -18.10 12.17 14.22
N TYR A 157 -18.03 12.79 13.05
CA TYR A 157 -16.84 12.76 12.19
C TYR A 157 -15.62 13.39 12.87
N GLN A 158 -15.79 14.55 13.52
CA GLN A 158 -14.74 15.22 14.28
C GLN A 158 -14.16 14.29 15.38
N SER A 159 -15.02 13.54 16.07
CA SER A 159 -14.61 12.60 17.12
C SER A 159 -13.79 11.42 16.56
N VAL A 160 -14.21 10.86 15.42
CA VAL A 160 -13.50 9.77 14.74
C VAL A 160 -12.15 10.25 14.22
N TYR A 161 -12.09 11.48 13.71
CA TYR A 161 -10.84 12.09 13.24
C TYR A 161 -9.81 12.20 14.38
N GLN A 162 -10.23 12.69 15.57
CA GLN A 162 -9.35 12.77 16.74
C GLN A 162 -8.83 11.38 17.17
N LEU A 163 -9.70 10.37 17.21
CA LEU A 163 -9.28 8.99 17.50
C LEU A 163 -8.24 8.47 16.50
N CYS A 164 -8.37 8.85 15.22
CA CYS A 164 -7.41 8.47 14.19
C CYS A 164 -6.04 9.16 14.40
N GLU A 165 -6.03 10.42 14.85
CA GLU A 165 -4.78 11.13 15.20
C GLU A 165 -4.08 10.44 16.38
N ASP A 166 -4.82 10.08 17.43
CA ASP A 166 -4.28 9.36 18.58
C ASP A 166 -3.68 8.01 18.17
N GLN A 167 -4.41 7.23 17.36
CA GLN A 167 -3.90 5.95 16.85
C GLN A 167 -2.63 6.14 16.02
N ALA A 168 -2.56 7.18 15.18
CA ALA A 168 -1.36 7.48 14.42
C ALA A 168 -0.16 7.82 15.33
N HIS A 169 -0.40 8.56 16.41
CA HIS A 169 0.62 8.87 17.42
C HIS A 169 1.16 7.59 18.09
N TYR A 170 0.28 6.68 18.53
CA TYR A 170 0.69 5.41 19.14
C TYR A 170 1.46 4.53 18.17
N ILE A 171 1.02 4.40 16.91
CA ILE A 171 1.73 3.64 15.88
C ILE A 171 3.15 4.19 15.69
N LYS A 172 3.30 5.51 15.63
CA LYS A 172 4.61 6.16 15.50
C LYS A 172 5.52 5.84 16.70
N LYS A 173 4.96 5.85 17.91
CA LYS A 173 5.70 5.49 19.14
C LYS A 173 6.18 4.03 19.11
N TYR A 174 5.33 3.10 18.70
CA TYR A 174 5.71 1.68 18.58
C TYR A 174 6.77 1.45 17.50
N GLN A 175 6.68 2.15 16.37
CA GLN A 175 7.70 2.08 15.32
C GLN A 175 9.07 2.56 15.82
N GLU A 176 9.12 3.61 16.63
CA GLU A 176 10.37 4.10 17.21
C GLU A 176 10.97 3.11 18.20
N ILE A 177 10.15 2.49 19.05
CA ILE A 177 10.61 1.45 19.99
C ILE A 177 11.19 0.25 19.23
N LEU A 178 10.52 -0.19 18.16
CA LEU A 178 11.02 -1.29 17.32
C LEU A 178 12.38 -0.95 16.69
N ARG A 179 12.54 0.27 16.19
CA ARG A 179 13.81 0.77 15.64
C ARG A 179 14.92 0.78 16.68
N GLN A 180 14.59 1.13 17.92
CA GLN A 180 15.56 1.14 19.02
C GLN A 180 16.00 -0.27 19.39
N MET A 181 15.07 -1.21 19.51
CA MET A 181 15.39 -2.62 19.78
C MET A 181 16.25 -3.26 18.68
N GLU A 182 16.03 -2.90 17.42
CA GLU A 182 16.83 -3.40 16.29
C GLU A 182 18.29 -2.92 16.39
N LYS A 183 18.51 -1.63 16.68
CA LYS A 183 19.85 -1.07 16.93
C LYS A 183 20.54 -1.73 18.12
N GLU A 184 19.81 -1.97 19.20
CA GLU A 184 20.35 -2.67 20.38
C GLU A 184 20.75 -4.11 20.04
N LYS A 185 19.96 -4.81 19.22
CA LYS A 185 20.29 -6.15 18.74
C LYS A 185 21.55 -6.17 17.86
N GLU A 186 21.71 -5.20 16.96
CA GLU A 186 22.93 -5.04 16.15
C GLU A 186 24.15 -4.75 17.03
N MET A 187 24.01 -3.87 18.03
CA MET A 187 25.06 -3.58 19.00
C MET A 187 25.48 -4.84 19.77
N MET A 188 24.51 -5.62 20.25
CA MET A 188 24.76 -6.89 20.93
C MET A 188 25.51 -7.91 20.06
N LEU A 189 25.21 -7.96 18.75
CA LEU A 189 25.91 -8.85 17.81
C LEU A 189 27.36 -8.41 17.59
N LEU A 190 27.59 -7.11 17.36
CA LEU A 190 28.94 -6.54 17.22
C LEU A 190 29.77 -6.73 18.48
N GLU A 191 29.16 -6.60 19.66
CA GLU A 191 29.85 -6.85 20.92
C GLU A 191 30.21 -8.32 21.07
N LYS A 192 29.31 -9.24 20.72
CA LYS A 192 29.59 -10.69 20.71
C LYS A 192 30.75 -11.02 19.77
N GLU A 193 30.79 -10.44 18.57
CA GLU A 193 31.89 -10.62 17.60
C GLU A 193 33.22 -10.08 18.15
N ARG A 194 33.17 -8.93 18.83
CA ARG A 194 34.33 -8.35 19.52
C ARG A 194 34.85 -9.29 20.62
N TRP A 195 33.96 -9.84 21.44
CA TRP A 195 34.31 -10.80 22.49
C TRP A 195 34.86 -12.12 21.91
N THR A 196 34.31 -12.61 20.79
CA THR A 196 34.86 -13.80 20.12
C THR A 196 36.24 -13.55 19.53
N SER A 197 36.47 -12.37 18.95
CA SER A 197 37.77 -11.97 18.40
C SER A 197 38.82 -11.84 19.51
N LEU A 198 38.46 -11.20 20.64
CA LEU A 198 39.32 -11.08 21.82
C LEU A 198 39.68 -12.45 22.40
N LYS A 199 38.74 -13.38 22.41
CA LYS A 199 38.95 -14.74 22.91
C LYS A 199 39.92 -15.55 22.04
N GLN A 200 40.03 -15.24 20.75
CA GLN A 200 41.04 -15.82 19.85
C GLN A 200 42.42 -15.18 20.03
N THR A 201 42.50 -13.96 20.57
CA THR A 201 43.78 -13.27 20.83
C THR A 201 44.42 -13.65 22.16
N ILE A 202 43.68 -14.29 23.08
CA ILE A 202 44.20 -14.74 24.38
C ILE A 202 44.76 -16.17 24.22
N PRO A 203 46.08 -16.38 24.39
CA PRO A 203 46.68 -17.71 24.23
C PRO A 203 46.16 -18.66 25.31
N SER A 204 45.85 -19.89 24.90
CA SER A 204 45.29 -20.97 25.73
C SER A 204 46.34 -21.59 26.66
N ARG A 205 46.84 -20.81 27.62
CA ARG A 205 47.30 -21.18 28.97
C ARG A 205 48.10 -20.03 29.58
N PRO A 206 47.65 -19.42 30.68
CA PRO A 206 48.53 -18.78 31.63
C PRO A 206 48.73 -19.69 32.84
N ASP A 207 49.98 -19.82 33.27
CA ASP A 207 50.34 -20.48 34.52
C ASP A 207 49.61 -19.80 35.71
N PRO A 208 49.10 -20.56 36.70
CA PRO A 208 48.20 -20.03 37.73
C PRO A 208 48.78 -18.91 38.60
N GLU A 209 50.11 -18.80 38.69
CA GLU A 209 50.77 -17.89 39.63
C GLU A 209 51.01 -16.47 39.06
N ILE A 210 50.94 -16.28 37.73
CA ILE A 210 51.15 -14.97 37.08
C ILE A 210 49.83 -14.20 36.89
N TRP A 211 48.69 -14.91 36.93
CA TRP A 211 47.39 -14.35 36.54
C TRP A 211 46.70 -13.50 37.61
N ALA A 212 47.06 -13.67 38.88
CA ALA A 212 46.52 -12.86 39.97
C ALA A 212 47.00 -11.39 39.95
N ALA A 213 48.10 -11.10 39.24
CA ALA A 213 48.70 -9.77 39.17
C ALA A 213 48.47 -9.05 37.81
N SER A 214 47.74 -9.67 36.88
CA SER A 214 47.57 -9.15 35.52
C SER A 214 46.32 -8.26 35.38
N PRO A 215 46.39 -7.11 34.67
CA PRO A 215 45.23 -6.21 34.43
C PRO A 215 44.05 -6.86 33.69
N LEU A 216 44.23 -8.07 33.15
CA LEU A 216 43.23 -8.84 32.41
C LEU A 216 42.29 -9.65 33.32
N SER A 217 42.54 -9.74 34.63
CA SER A 217 41.63 -10.46 35.55
C SER A 217 40.28 -9.75 35.68
N SER A 218 40.26 -8.41 35.72
CA SER A 218 39.04 -7.61 35.75
C SER A 218 38.18 -7.78 34.50
N VAL A 219 38.82 -7.90 33.32
CA VAL A 219 38.14 -8.14 32.04
C VAL A 219 37.50 -9.54 32.00
N PHE A 220 38.13 -10.52 32.63
CA PHE A 220 37.61 -11.88 32.70
C PHE A 220 36.44 -12.00 33.68
N ASP A 221 36.47 -11.26 34.79
CA ASP A 221 35.36 -11.15 35.73
C ASP A 221 34.16 -10.40 35.12
N ASP A 222 34.40 -9.35 34.33
CA ASP A 222 33.36 -8.65 33.57
C ASP A 222 32.74 -9.56 32.48
N TYR A 223 33.55 -10.38 31.81
CA TYR A 223 33.05 -11.39 30.87
C TYR A 223 32.17 -12.44 31.57
N LYS A 224 32.57 -12.89 32.77
CA LYS A 224 31.80 -13.85 33.57
C LYS A 224 30.47 -13.25 34.05
N LYS A 225 30.48 -11.97 34.44
CA LYS A 225 29.30 -11.21 34.85
C LYS A 225 28.32 -10.99 33.70
N CYS A 226 28.81 -10.63 32.51
CA CYS A 226 27.99 -10.52 31.29
C CYS A 226 27.40 -11.87 30.85
N LYS A 227 28.17 -12.96 30.97
CA LYS A 227 27.68 -14.32 30.65
C LYS A 227 26.60 -14.78 31.63
N ALA A 228 26.68 -14.41 32.90
CA ALA A 228 25.67 -14.74 33.90
C ALA A 228 24.37 -13.93 33.71
N GLN A 229 24.46 -12.64 33.33
CA GLN A 229 23.28 -11.81 33.01
C GLN A 229 22.54 -12.28 31.75
N ASN A 230 23.25 -12.74 30.72
CA ASN A 230 22.62 -13.22 29.48
C ASN A 230 21.87 -14.55 29.64
N ASN A 231 22.19 -15.34 30.68
CA ASN A 231 21.52 -16.61 30.95
C ASN A 231 20.33 -16.46 31.92
N SER A 232 20.16 -15.31 32.58
CA SER A 232 19.01 -15.03 33.48
C SER A 232 17.87 -14.27 32.80
N VAL A 233 18.07 -13.79 31.57
CA VAL A 233 16.97 -13.28 30.74
C VAL A 233 16.14 -14.47 30.28
N GLN A 234 15.13 -14.74 31.09
CA GLN A 234 14.04 -15.68 30.88
C GLN A 234 13.72 -15.85 29.40
N ILE A 235 14.01 -17.04 28.87
CA ILE A 235 13.62 -17.48 27.53
C ILE A 235 12.10 -17.64 27.55
N VAL A 236 11.38 -16.53 27.41
CA VAL A 236 9.97 -16.53 27.05
C VAL A 236 9.93 -16.98 25.60
N LYS A 237 9.38 -18.18 25.35
CA LYS A 237 9.13 -18.72 24.01
C LYS A 237 8.48 -17.63 23.13
N PRO A 238 9.17 -17.09 22.12
CA PRO A 238 8.55 -16.19 21.17
C PRO A 238 8.04 -17.07 20.02
N GLY A 239 6.75 -17.41 19.99
CA GLY A 239 6.32 -18.30 18.91
C GLY A 239 4.85 -18.70 18.90
N SER A 240 3.99 -17.80 18.43
CA SER A 240 3.22 -17.96 17.17
C SER A 240 2.51 -16.64 16.86
N THR A 241 1.98 -16.01 17.91
CA THR A 241 1.19 -14.77 17.82
C THR A 241 2.01 -13.55 17.40
N LEU A 242 3.26 -13.40 17.86
CA LEU A 242 4.09 -12.24 17.52
C LEU A 242 4.54 -12.25 16.05
N VAL A 243 4.89 -13.41 15.51
CA VAL A 243 5.30 -13.56 14.10
C VAL A 243 4.11 -13.32 13.18
N GLU A 244 2.92 -13.86 13.51
CA GLU A 244 1.67 -13.56 12.80
C GLU A 244 1.26 -12.08 12.93
N THR A 245 1.52 -11.44 14.07
CA THR A 245 1.25 -10.01 14.28
C THR A 245 2.21 -9.12 13.48
N ILE A 246 3.48 -9.53 13.33
CA ILE A 246 4.47 -8.83 12.49
C ILE A 246 4.12 -9.00 11.01
N GLN A 247 3.83 -10.24 10.58
CA GLN A 247 3.44 -10.53 9.19
C GLN A 247 2.15 -9.80 8.80
N SER A 248 1.11 -9.83 9.64
CA SER A 248 -0.15 -9.11 9.39
C SER A 248 -0.01 -7.58 9.43
N ASN A 249 0.92 -7.03 10.22
CA ASN A 249 1.22 -5.59 10.20
C ASN A 249 2.03 -5.16 8.97
N MET A 250 2.90 -6.03 8.46
CA MET A 250 3.62 -5.80 7.20
C MET A 250 2.68 -5.87 5.99
N GLU A 251 1.78 -6.84 5.94
CA GLU A 251 0.73 -6.90 4.91
C GLU A 251 -0.19 -5.68 4.96
N LYS A 252 -0.60 -5.24 6.16
CA LYS A 252 -1.39 -4.01 6.33
C LYS A 252 -0.66 -2.75 5.85
N THR A 253 0.67 -2.67 6.02
CA THR A 253 1.45 -1.52 5.56
C THR A 253 1.70 -1.54 4.05
N ILE A 254 1.85 -2.71 3.44
CA ILE A 254 1.92 -2.87 1.97
C ILE A 254 0.58 -2.49 1.33
N ILE A 255 -0.54 -3.00 1.85
CA ILE A 255 -1.89 -2.64 1.37
C ILE A 255 -2.16 -1.14 1.55
N LYS A 256 -1.74 -0.53 2.67
CA LYS A 256 -1.86 0.93 2.89
C LYS A 256 -1.02 1.74 1.91
N LYS A 257 0.21 1.32 1.60
CA LYS A 257 1.06 1.99 0.60
C LYS A 257 0.45 1.87 -0.80
N GLN A 258 -0.07 0.69 -1.16
CA GLN A 258 -0.73 0.45 -2.44
C GLN A 258 -2.01 1.28 -2.59
N LYS A 259 -2.84 1.37 -1.53
CA LYS A 259 -4.00 2.28 -1.48
C LYS A 259 -3.61 3.75 -1.63
N ARG A 260 -2.50 4.19 -1.03
CA ARG A 260 -2.04 5.59 -1.15
C ARG A 260 -1.59 5.93 -2.57
N ILE A 261 -0.89 5.02 -3.24
CA ILE A 261 -0.46 5.19 -4.64
C ILE A 261 -1.68 5.20 -5.57
N PHE A 262 -2.64 4.30 -5.33
CA PHE A 262 -3.91 4.27 -6.06
C PHE A 262 -4.71 5.56 -5.87
N TRP A 263 -4.81 6.04 -4.63
CA TRP A 263 -5.52 7.29 -4.30
C TRP A 263 -4.84 8.51 -4.91
N TYR A 264 -3.50 8.58 -4.90
CA TYR A 264 -2.76 9.64 -5.57
C TYR A 264 -3.00 9.66 -7.08
N ARG A 265 -3.05 8.49 -7.72
CA ARG A 265 -3.34 8.38 -9.16
C ARG A 265 -4.76 8.88 -9.49
N HIS A 266 -5.75 8.51 -8.67
CA HIS A 266 -7.12 9.00 -8.83
C HIS A 266 -7.27 10.48 -8.50
N PHE A 267 -6.60 10.95 -7.46
CA PHE A 267 -6.59 12.36 -7.06
C PHE A 267 -5.99 13.25 -8.15
N ARG A 268 -4.92 12.80 -8.81
CA ARG A 268 -4.33 13.50 -9.96
C ARG A 268 -5.31 13.61 -11.14
N TYR A 269 -6.05 12.54 -11.43
CA TYR A 269 -7.08 12.57 -12.48
C TYR A 269 -8.26 13.48 -12.10
N PHE A 270 -8.68 13.45 -10.84
CA PHE A 270 -9.73 14.31 -10.31
C PHE A 270 -9.35 15.79 -10.42
N ILE A 271 -8.14 16.18 -9.99
CA ILE A 271 -7.63 17.55 -10.16
C ILE A 271 -7.61 17.94 -11.64
N SER A 272 -7.15 17.05 -12.52
CA SER A 272 -7.13 17.32 -13.96
C SER A 272 -8.53 17.55 -14.53
N MET A 273 -9.51 16.75 -14.11
CA MET A 273 -10.91 16.91 -14.53
C MET A 273 -11.51 18.22 -14.04
N VAL A 274 -11.26 18.57 -12.77
CA VAL A 274 -11.72 19.85 -12.20
C VAL A 274 -11.11 21.04 -12.96
N MET A 275 -9.82 20.99 -13.31
CA MET A 275 -9.16 22.05 -14.07
C MET A 275 -9.75 22.21 -15.49
N ILE A 276 -10.03 21.09 -16.17
CA ILE A 276 -10.69 21.10 -17.49
C ILE A 276 -12.12 21.64 -17.38
N PHE A 277 -12.86 21.25 -16.33
CA PHE A 277 -14.21 21.73 -16.08
C PHE A 277 -14.24 23.24 -15.89
N PHE A 278 -13.35 23.81 -15.06
CA PHE A 278 -13.24 25.25 -14.90
C PHE A 278 -12.85 25.96 -16.20
N ARG A 279 -12.00 25.34 -17.03
CA ARG A 279 -11.65 25.88 -18.34
C ARG A 279 -12.85 25.90 -19.30
N LEU A 280 -13.64 24.83 -19.34
CA LEU A 280 -14.89 24.76 -20.11
C LEU A 280 -15.94 25.75 -19.60
N LEU A 281 -16.07 25.87 -18.28
CA LEU A 281 -16.96 26.83 -17.64
C LEU A 281 -16.55 28.26 -18.00
N GLY A 282 -15.25 28.55 -18.03
CA GLY A 282 -14.69 29.81 -18.52
C GLY A 282 -15.10 30.09 -19.97
N TYR A 283 -14.98 29.11 -20.88
CA TYR A 283 -15.44 29.27 -22.26
C TYR A 283 -16.95 29.53 -22.37
N VAL A 284 -17.77 28.85 -21.57
CA VAL A 284 -19.22 29.06 -21.55
C VAL A 284 -19.57 30.45 -21.02
N LEU A 285 -18.92 30.91 -19.95
CA LEU A 285 -19.08 32.26 -19.42
C LEU A 285 -18.64 33.32 -20.43
N PHE A 286 -17.51 33.11 -21.09
CA PHE A 286 -17.00 34.00 -22.14
C PHE A 286 -17.95 34.05 -23.36
N TYR A 287 -18.51 32.90 -23.76
CA TYR A 287 -19.46 32.80 -24.85
C TYR A 287 -20.80 33.46 -24.51
N LEU A 288 -21.30 33.28 -23.28
CA LEU A 288 -22.48 33.98 -22.77
C LEU A 288 -22.27 35.49 -22.74
N GLN A 289 -21.08 35.94 -22.30
CA GLN A 289 -20.71 37.35 -22.27
C GLN A 289 -20.54 37.95 -23.68
N TYR A 290 -20.07 37.15 -24.64
CA TYR A 290 -19.97 37.54 -26.06
C TYR A 290 -21.34 37.68 -26.73
N ILE A 291 -22.29 36.78 -26.44
CA ILE A 291 -23.64 36.82 -27.01
C ILE A 291 -24.48 37.93 -26.40
N ASN A 292 -24.44 38.10 -25.09
CA ASN A 292 -25.20 39.13 -24.41
C ASN A 292 -24.54 39.53 -23.07
N PRO A 293 -23.76 40.63 -23.05
CA PRO A 293 -23.04 41.05 -21.83
C PRO A 293 -24.00 41.45 -20.70
N ASP A 294 -25.21 41.93 -21.03
CA ASP A 294 -26.20 42.38 -20.05
C ASP A 294 -26.88 41.21 -19.33
N LEU A 295 -26.88 40.00 -19.92
CA LEU A 295 -27.54 38.82 -19.35
C LEU A 295 -26.88 38.36 -18.05
N LEU A 296 -25.55 38.39 -17.96
CA LEU A 296 -24.81 38.07 -16.74
C LEU A 296 -24.95 39.18 -15.70
N VAL A 297 -24.92 40.45 -16.12
CA VAL A 297 -25.05 41.61 -15.21
C VAL A 297 -26.44 41.70 -14.60
N ASP A 298 -27.49 41.34 -15.36
CA ASP A 298 -28.89 41.41 -14.90
C ASP A 298 -29.34 40.14 -14.16
N ALA A 299 -28.85 38.95 -14.53
CA ALA A 299 -29.28 37.70 -13.89
C ALA A 299 -28.52 37.40 -12.58
N LEU A 300 -27.25 37.81 -12.47
CA LEU A 300 -26.40 37.49 -11.31
C LEU A 300 -26.89 38.13 -9.99
N PRO A 301 -27.37 39.40 -9.96
CA PRO A 301 -27.97 40.00 -8.77
C PRO A 301 -29.37 39.46 -8.44
N VAL A 302 -30.05 38.84 -9.41
CA VAL A 302 -31.38 38.22 -9.23
C VAL A 302 -31.27 36.82 -8.64
N VAL A 303 -30.20 36.09 -8.97
CA VAL A 303 -29.97 34.70 -8.53
C VAL A 303 -29.14 34.63 -7.25
N MET A 304 -28.25 35.59 -6.99
CA MET A 304 -27.42 35.62 -5.78
C MET A 304 -27.78 36.80 -4.86
N SER A 305 -27.70 36.59 -3.54
CA SER A 305 -27.88 37.66 -2.57
C SER A 305 -26.78 38.71 -2.73
N ARG A 306 -27.08 39.98 -2.43
CA ARG A 306 -26.10 41.09 -2.54
C ARG A 306 -24.79 40.82 -1.80
N GLU A 307 -24.86 40.09 -0.69
CA GLU A 307 -23.71 39.71 0.14
C GLU A 307 -22.79 38.71 -0.57
N THR A 308 -23.35 37.67 -1.20
CA THR A 308 -22.58 36.64 -1.91
C THR A 308 -22.02 37.17 -3.22
N LEU A 309 -22.76 38.04 -3.91
CA LEU A 309 -22.28 38.76 -5.10
C LEU A 309 -21.05 39.63 -4.79
N LYS A 310 -21.07 40.33 -3.64
CA LYS A 310 -19.94 41.17 -3.20
C LYS A 310 -18.70 40.32 -2.88
N ARG A 311 -18.87 39.22 -2.14
CA ARG A 311 -17.77 38.28 -1.85
C ARG A 311 -17.21 37.60 -3.11
N LEU A 312 -18.07 37.24 -4.05
CA LEU A 312 -17.67 36.65 -5.33
C LEU A 312 -16.88 37.66 -6.16
N ARG A 313 -17.32 38.93 -6.20
CA ARG A 313 -16.60 40.02 -6.86
C ARG A 313 -15.22 40.23 -6.26
N GLU A 314 -15.11 40.26 -4.92
CA GLU A 314 -13.84 40.40 -4.21
C GLU A 314 -12.89 39.22 -4.45
N ALA A 315 -13.43 38.00 -4.59
CA ALA A 315 -12.64 36.79 -4.86
C ALA A 315 -12.18 36.67 -6.34
N LEU A 316 -12.97 37.15 -7.29
CA LEU A 316 -12.66 37.11 -8.72
C LEU A 316 -11.80 38.29 -9.20
N PHE A 317 -11.86 39.43 -8.51
CA PHE A 317 -11.12 40.64 -8.87
C PHE A 317 -9.61 40.38 -9.10
N PRO A 318 -8.88 39.66 -8.21
CA PRO A 318 -7.45 39.40 -8.39
C PRO A 318 -7.12 38.58 -9.64
N PHE A 319 -8.04 37.74 -10.11
CA PHE A 319 -7.83 36.88 -11.28
C PHE A 319 -8.14 37.59 -12.59
N LEU A 320 -9.07 38.55 -12.59
CA LEU A 320 -9.45 39.33 -13.77
C LEU A 320 -8.48 40.50 -14.05
N THR A 321 -7.89 41.12 -13.02
CA THR A 321 -6.88 42.16 -13.24
C THR A 321 -5.56 41.60 -13.77
N LEU A 322 -5.23 40.33 -13.49
CA LEU A 322 -3.96 39.74 -13.94
C LEU A 322 -3.93 39.48 -15.46
N GLU A 323 -5.08 39.34 -16.12
CA GLU A 323 -5.17 38.98 -17.55
C GLU A 323 -5.30 40.21 -18.48
N VAL A 324 -5.57 41.40 -17.93
CA VAL A 324 -5.74 42.64 -18.72
C VAL A 324 -4.45 43.45 -18.87
N GLU A 325 -3.44 43.23 -18.01
CA GLU A 325 -2.23 44.07 -17.98
C GLU A 325 -1.06 43.54 -18.86
N GLU A 326 -1.19 42.38 -19.51
CA GLU A 326 -0.12 41.80 -20.34
C GLU A 326 -0.28 42.02 -21.86
N VAL A 327 -1.32 42.74 -22.34
CA VAL A 327 -1.59 42.88 -23.79
C VAL A 327 -1.90 44.32 -24.23
N LEU A 328 -1.08 45.30 -23.82
CA LEU A 328 -1.00 46.57 -24.56
C LEU A 328 0.44 47.12 -24.57
N PRO A 329 1.12 47.16 -25.73
CA PRO A 329 2.34 47.96 -25.87
C PRO A 329 1.97 49.43 -26.08
N HIS A 330 2.68 50.33 -25.38
CA HIS A 330 2.85 51.72 -25.81
C HIS A 330 3.99 51.82 -26.81
#